data_AF-A0A4Z0MXV7-F1
#
_entry.id   AF-A0A4Z0MXV7-F1
#
_cell.length_a   1.000
_cell.length_b   1.000
_cell.length_c   1.000
_cell.angle_alpha   90.00
_cell.angle_beta   90.00
_cell.angle_gamma   90.00
#
_symmetry.space_group_name_H-M   'P 1'
#
loop_
_entity.id
_entity.type
_entity.pdbx_description
1 polymer ?
#
loop_
_entity_poly.entity_id
_entity_poly.type
_entity_poly.pdbx_seq_one_letter_code
_entity_poly.pdbx_strand_id
1 'polypeptide(L)'
;MPQTSQSARSKLPATERGRRSRAAIVDAAAAMIYQRGVGATSLDDVLAEAGCGKSQLYHYFDNKADLVNAVVESQIETILAAQPEIQRVDSWTGLRRWADQIVSMHAVPDGPFACPLGSMAAELKNDEAFIPSLRAAFSRWEELLAEGLQTMRDRGQLRRTAEPQRLARSLIAALQGGMLLARIHGDVQILRDSIDGALAVVRSHAATKS
;
A
#
# COMPACT_ATOMS: atom_id res chain seq x y z
N MET A 1 1.30 13.97 23.76
CA MET A 1 1.97 12.66 23.87
C MET A 1 1.32 11.70 22.89
N PRO A 2 2.02 11.05 21.95
CA PRO A 2 1.38 10.07 21.07
C PRO A 2 1.63 8.65 21.61
N GLN A 3 0.59 8.03 22.17
CA GLN A 3 0.57 6.61 22.59
C GLN A 3 -0.26 5.71 21.66
N THR A 4 -0.55 6.14 20.42
CA THR A 4 -1.48 5.42 19.53
C THR A 4 -0.87 4.19 18.84
N SER A 5 0.47 4.10 18.70
CA SER A 5 1.12 2.94 18.05
C SER A 5 1.25 1.68 18.93
N GLN A 6 1.06 1.78 20.25
CA GLN A 6 1.24 0.62 21.14
C GLN A 6 -0.06 -0.17 21.36
N SER A 7 -1.22 0.46 21.16
CA SER A 7 -2.54 -0.15 21.40
C SER A 7 -2.88 -1.25 20.36
N ALA A 8 -2.55 -1.04 19.08
CA ALA A 8 -2.90 -1.99 18.02
C ALA A 8 -2.13 -3.32 18.07
N ARG A 9 -0.87 -3.31 18.55
CA ARG A 9 -0.07 -4.54 18.72
C ARG A 9 -0.49 -5.38 19.94
N SER A 10 -1.20 -4.79 20.91
CA SER A 10 -1.59 -5.44 22.17
C SER A 10 -2.79 -6.38 22.07
N LYS A 11 -3.50 -6.44 20.93
CA LYS A 11 -4.71 -7.26 20.74
C LYS A 11 -4.56 -8.40 19.73
N LEU A 12 -3.33 -8.73 19.34
CA LEU A 12 -3.12 -9.89 18.48
C LEU A 12 -3.43 -11.18 19.26
N PRO A 13 -4.29 -12.08 18.74
CA PRO A 13 -4.65 -13.29 19.46
C PRO A 13 -3.43 -14.20 19.65
N ALA A 14 -3.24 -14.74 20.86
CA ALA A 14 -2.12 -15.62 21.16
C ALA A 14 -2.23 -16.99 20.46
N THR A 15 -3.46 -17.45 20.19
CA THR A 15 -3.70 -18.75 19.57
C THR A 15 -3.76 -18.64 18.04
N GLU A 16 -3.32 -19.69 17.35
CA GLU A 16 -3.44 -19.80 15.88
C GLU A 16 -4.90 -19.69 15.43
N ARG A 17 -5.82 -20.34 16.14
CA ARG A 17 -7.26 -20.24 15.87
C ARG A 17 -7.76 -18.81 15.98
N GLY A 18 -7.36 -18.08 17.03
CA GLY A 18 -7.73 -16.68 17.20
C GLY A 18 -7.18 -15.80 16.08
N ARG A 19 -5.91 -15.99 15.68
CA ARG A 19 -5.30 -15.26 14.57
C ARG A 19 -6.05 -15.48 13.26
N ARG A 20 -6.42 -16.73 12.95
CA ARG A 20 -7.25 -17.07 11.78
C ARG A 20 -8.63 -16.42 11.82
N SER A 21 -9.30 -16.41 12.98
CA SER A 21 -10.59 -15.74 13.12
C SER A 21 -10.49 -14.23 12.94
N ARG A 22 -9.47 -13.59 13.52
CA ARG A 22 -9.23 -12.16 13.33
C ARG A 22 -8.95 -11.83 11.87
N ALA A 23 -8.11 -12.63 11.20
CA ALA A 23 -7.81 -12.46 9.78
C ALA A 23 -9.07 -12.55 8.91
N ALA A 24 -9.92 -13.56 9.13
CA ALA A 24 -11.18 -13.70 8.38
C ALA A 24 -12.09 -12.47 8.50
N ILE A 25 -12.16 -11.83 9.67
CA ILE A 25 -12.93 -10.60 9.87
C ILE A 25 -12.30 -9.43 9.10
N VAL A 26 -10.97 -9.31 9.12
CA VAL A 26 -10.24 -8.28 8.38
C VAL A 26 -10.40 -8.46 6.87
N ASP A 27 -10.32 -9.70 6.37
CA ASP A 27 -10.46 -10.02 4.95
C ASP A 27 -11.87 -9.71 4.45
N ALA A 28 -12.90 -10.09 5.23
CA ALA A 28 -14.29 -9.73 4.94
C ALA A 28 -14.47 -8.20 4.88
N ALA A 29 -13.95 -7.48 5.89
CA ALA A 29 -14.00 -6.03 5.90
C ALA A 29 -13.26 -5.40 4.71
N ALA A 30 -12.09 -5.92 4.34
CA ALA A 30 -11.31 -5.44 3.21
C ALA A 30 -12.06 -5.62 1.88
N ALA A 31 -12.70 -6.77 1.68
CA ALA A 31 -13.50 -7.05 0.49
C ALA A 31 -14.69 -6.08 0.37
N MET A 32 -15.42 -5.86 1.48
CA MET A 32 -16.54 -4.92 1.49
C MET A 32 -16.10 -3.48 1.26
N ILE A 33 -15.05 -3.03 1.96
CA ILE A 33 -14.49 -1.68 1.79
C ILE A 33 -14.05 -1.45 0.34
N TYR A 34 -13.44 -2.46 -0.28
CA TYR A 34 -13.03 -2.38 -1.68
C TYR A 34 -14.23 -2.22 -2.64
N GLN A 35 -15.35 -2.89 -2.37
CA GLN A 35 -16.53 -2.85 -3.24
C GLN A 35 -17.38 -1.58 -3.09
N ARG A 36 -17.57 -1.09 -1.86
CA ARG A 36 -18.53 -0.01 -1.56
C ARG A 36 -17.97 1.17 -0.77
N GLY A 37 -16.70 1.13 -0.38
CA GLY A 37 -16.04 2.16 0.42
C GLY A 37 -16.17 1.94 1.93
N VAL A 38 -15.39 2.72 2.69
CA VAL A 38 -15.33 2.66 4.15
C VAL A 38 -16.62 3.17 4.77
N GLY A 39 -17.16 4.29 4.29
CA GLY A 39 -18.38 4.92 4.79
C GLY A 39 -19.58 3.98 4.73
N ALA A 40 -19.77 3.29 3.61
CA ALA A 40 -20.89 2.37 3.37
C ALA A 40 -20.74 1.00 4.05
N THR A 41 -19.62 0.73 4.73
CA THR A 41 -19.37 -0.56 5.39
C THR A 41 -19.65 -0.47 6.90
N SER A 42 -20.69 -1.13 7.40
CA SER A 42 -20.98 -1.21 8.84
C SER A 42 -20.33 -2.44 9.50
N LEU A 43 -20.20 -2.43 10.83
CA LEU A 43 -19.71 -3.61 11.56
C LEU A 43 -20.68 -4.80 11.45
N ASP A 44 -21.98 -4.54 11.40
CA ASP A 44 -22.99 -5.60 11.27
C ASP A 44 -22.94 -6.28 9.89
N ASP A 45 -22.63 -5.52 8.84
CA ASP A 45 -22.39 -6.10 7.52
C ASP A 45 -21.15 -7.01 7.52
N VAL A 46 -20.06 -6.58 8.17
CA VAL A 46 -18.83 -7.38 8.28
C VAL A 46 -19.09 -8.65 9.09
N LEU A 47 -19.91 -8.58 10.15
CA LEU A 47 -20.32 -9.76 10.92
C LEU A 47 -21.03 -10.78 10.02
N ALA A 48 -21.99 -10.31 9.22
CA ALA A 48 -22.75 -11.16 8.32
C ALA A 48 -21.86 -11.81 7.26
N GLU A 49 -20.95 -11.04 6.66
CA GLU A 49 -20.01 -11.52 5.63
C GLU A 49 -18.97 -12.50 6.21
N ALA A 50 -18.39 -12.17 7.36
CA ALA A 50 -17.36 -13.02 8.00
C ALA A 50 -17.94 -14.29 8.65
N GLY A 51 -19.27 -14.44 8.69
CA GLY A 51 -19.94 -15.56 9.35
C GLY A 51 -19.63 -15.66 10.84
N CYS A 52 -19.35 -14.52 11.51
CA CYS A 52 -18.92 -14.49 12.90
C CYS A 52 -19.96 -13.80 13.80
N GLY A 53 -19.99 -14.18 15.08
CA GLY A 53 -20.92 -13.58 16.04
C GLY A 53 -20.45 -12.21 16.52
N LYS A 54 -21.40 -11.35 16.93
CA LYS A 54 -21.11 -10.01 17.49
C LYS A 54 -20.04 -10.04 18.59
N SER A 55 -20.16 -10.98 19.53
CA SER A 55 -19.17 -11.15 20.62
C SER A 55 -17.77 -11.47 20.10
N GLN A 56 -17.62 -12.11 18.94
CA GLN A 56 -16.33 -12.47 18.37
C GLN A 56 -15.65 -11.29 17.68
N LEU A 57 -16.40 -10.43 16.99
CA LEU A 57 -15.84 -9.19 16.42
C LEU A 57 -15.39 -8.23 17.51
N TYR A 58 -16.25 -7.96 18.49
CA TYR A 58 -15.93 -7.04 19.59
C TYR A 58 -14.84 -7.59 20.53
N HIS A 59 -14.52 -8.88 20.45
CA HIS A 59 -13.34 -9.42 21.11
C HIS A 59 -12.02 -8.94 20.46
N TYR A 60 -12.02 -8.65 19.16
CA TYR A 60 -10.82 -8.22 18.42
C TYR A 60 -10.75 -6.72 18.13
N PHE A 61 -11.90 -6.06 17.98
CA PHE A 61 -12.00 -4.66 17.57
C PHE A 61 -12.99 -3.91 18.46
N ASP A 62 -12.58 -2.80 19.07
CA ASP A 62 -13.49 -2.06 19.96
C ASP A 62 -14.55 -1.29 19.16
N ASN A 63 -14.20 -0.89 17.94
CA ASN A 63 -15.02 -0.06 17.08
C ASN A 63 -14.64 -0.22 15.60
N LYS A 64 -15.37 0.46 14.72
CA LYS A 64 -15.12 0.45 13.27
C LYS A 64 -13.75 1.01 12.90
N ALA A 65 -13.24 2.02 13.60
CA ALA A 65 -11.94 2.60 13.30
C ALA A 65 -10.79 1.61 13.58
N ASP A 66 -10.87 0.83 14.67
CA ASP A 66 -9.92 -0.26 14.96
C ASP A 66 -9.87 -1.29 13.83
N LEU A 67 -11.05 -1.70 13.33
CA LEU A 67 -11.15 -2.63 12.22
C LEU A 67 -10.58 -2.04 10.92
N VAL A 68 -10.92 -0.80 10.59
CA VAL A 68 -10.41 -0.11 9.39
C VAL A 68 -8.89 0.05 9.45
N ASN A 69 -8.33 0.38 10.61
CA ASN A 69 -6.88 0.44 10.80
C ASN A 69 -6.21 -0.93 10.59
N ALA A 70 -6.84 -2.02 11.05
CA ALA A 70 -6.35 -3.37 10.77
C ALA A 70 -6.46 -3.76 9.29
N VAL A 71 -7.49 -3.27 8.59
CA VAL A 71 -7.60 -3.41 7.14
C VAL A 71 -6.46 -2.66 6.44
N VAL A 72 -6.16 -1.41 6.82
CA VAL A 72 -5.03 -0.65 6.25
C VAL A 72 -3.71 -1.44 6.35
N GLU A 73 -3.43 -2.01 7.52
CA GLU A 73 -2.24 -2.86 7.73
C GLU A 73 -2.28 -4.12 6.84
N SER A 74 -3.42 -4.82 6.78
CA SER A 74 -3.56 -6.00 5.92
C SER A 74 -3.37 -5.69 4.43
N GLN A 75 -3.84 -4.51 3.99
CA GLN A 75 -3.73 -4.11 2.60
C GLN A 75 -2.29 -3.82 2.21
N ILE A 76 -1.49 -3.16 3.06
CA ILE A 76 -0.07 -2.98 2.73
C ILE A 76 0.68 -4.31 2.70
N GLU A 77 0.40 -5.25 3.61
CA GLU A 77 0.98 -6.61 3.55
C GLU A 77 0.63 -7.32 2.24
N THR A 78 -0.64 -7.28 1.85
CA THR A 78 -1.13 -7.90 0.60
C THR A 78 -0.48 -7.27 -0.63
N ILE A 79 -0.38 -5.94 -0.66
CA ILE A 79 0.25 -5.18 -1.74
C ILE A 79 1.72 -5.58 -1.90
N LEU A 80 2.46 -5.65 -0.79
CA LEU A 80 3.89 -5.99 -0.82
C LEU A 80 4.13 -7.46 -1.17
N ALA A 81 3.29 -8.37 -0.68
CA ALA A 81 3.34 -9.79 -1.05
C ALA A 81 3.08 -10.01 -2.56
N ALA A 82 2.24 -9.17 -3.16
CA ALA A 82 1.94 -9.22 -4.59
C ALA A 82 3.02 -8.55 -5.48
N GLN A 83 4.02 -7.88 -4.90
CA GLN A 83 5.08 -7.17 -5.62
C GLN A 83 6.48 -7.74 -5.34
N PRO A 84 6.77 -9.01 -5.66
CA PRO A 84 8.08 -9.60 -5.35
C PRO A 84 9.27 -8.85 -5.98
N GLU A 85 9.09 -8.13 -7.09
CA GLU A 85 10.19 -7.36 -7.70
C GLU A 85 10.57 -6.12 -6.87
N ILE A 86 9.72 -5.65 -5.95
CA ILE A 86 10.07 -4.52 -5.08
C ILE A 86 11.29 -4.80 -4.20
N GLN A 87 11.54 -6.08 -3.87
CA GLN A 87 12.69 -6.54 -3.10
C GLN A 87 13.99 -6.53 -3.91
N ARG A 88 13.92 -6.24 -5.22
CA ARG A 88 15.03 -6.31 -6.18
C ARG A 88 15.28 -4.99 -6.89
N VAL A 89 14.80 -3.87 -6.33
CA VAL A 89 14.97 -2.52 -6.86
C VAL A 89 16.35 -1.90 -6.57
N ASP A 90 17.39 -2.72 -6.58
CA ASP A 90 18.78 -2.35 -6.25
C ASP A 90 19.66 -2.14 -7.51
N SER A 91 19.02 -2.07 -8.67
CA SER A 91 19.64 -1.85 -9.96
C SER A 91 18.66 -1.21 -10.95
N TRP A 92 19.22 -0.66 -12.00
CA TRP A 92 18.47 -0.12 -13.13
C TRP A 92 17.51 -1.12 -13.79
N THR A 93 17.93 -2.38 -13.92
CA THR A 93 17.10 -3.46 -14.44
C THR A 93 16.02 -3.84 -13.43
N GLY A 94 16.35 -3.88 -12.13
CA GLY A 94 15.40 -4.14 -11.06
C GLY A 94 14.27 -3.11 -10.99
N LEU A 95 14.59 -1.82 -11.07
CA LEU A 95 13.60 -0.74 -11.16
C LEU A 95 12.65 -0.91 -12.34
N ARG A 96 13.18 -1.28 -13.52
CA ARG A 96 12.37 -1.52 -14.71
C ARG A 96 11.45 -2.73 -14.52
N ARG A 97 11.95 -3.83 -13.98
CA ARG A 97 11.15 -5.04 -13.69
C ARG A 97 10.03 -4.77 -12.70
N TRP A 98 10.31 -4.03 -11.62
CA TRP A 98 9.29 -3.61 -10.67
C TRP A 98 8.20 -2.79 -11.37
N ALA A 99 8.58 -1.78 -12.15
CA ALA A 99 7.62 -0.95 -12.88
C ALA A 99 6.79 -1.75 -13.89
N ASP A 100 7.39 -2.70 -14.61
CA ASP A 100 6.67 -3.57 -15.55
C ASP A 100 5.74 -4.55 -14.85
N GLN A 101 6.13 -5.09 -13.68
CA GLN A 101 5.25 -5.89 -12.82
C GLN A 101 4.03 -5.07 -12.40
N ILE A 102 4.23 -3.83 -11.93
CA ILE A 102 3.14 -2.95 -11.54
C ILE A 102 2.17 -2.71 -12.70
N VAL A 103 2.67 -2.36 -13.88
CA VAL A 103 1.81 -2.14 -15.06
C VAL A 103 1.07 -3.43 -15.44
N SER A 104 1.75 -4.58 -15.43
CA SER A 104 1.14 -5.88 -15.74
C SER A 104 0.02 -6.26 -14.77
N MET A 105 0.18 -5.99 -13.47
CA MET A 105 -0.85 -6.27 -12.46
C MET A 105 -2.14 -5.48 -12.68
N HIS A 106 -2.04 -4.31 -13.33
CA HIS A 106 -3.17 -3.42 -13.56
C HIS A 106 -3.71 -3.49 -14.99
N ALA A 107 -3.06 -4.21 -15.91
CA ALA A 107 -3.44 -4.29 -17.33
C ALA A 107 -4.62 -5.24 -17.64
N VAL A 108 -5.45 -5.58 -16.65
CA VAL A 108 -6.60 -6.48 -16.84
C VAL A 108 -7.72 -5.80 -17.64
N PRO A 109 -8.39 -6.50 -18.58
CA PRO A 109 -9.55 -5.96 -19.29
C PRO A 109 -10.63 -5.50 -18.31
N ASP A 110 -11.23 -4.34 -18.56
CA ASP A 110 -12.27 -3.70 -17.73
C ASP A 110 -11.85 -3.24 -16.31
N GLY A 111 -10.55 -3.32 -15.99
CA GLY A 111 -9.99 -2.86 -14.71
C GLY A 111 -10.21 -3.85 -13.55
N PRO A 112 -9.54 -3.62 -12.40
CA PRO A 112 -9.52 -2.32 -11.77
C PRO A 112 -8.11 -1.71 -11.73
N PHE A 113 -7.96 -0.54 -12.36
CA PHE A 113 -6.80 0.33 -12.18
C PHE A 113 -6.86 1.03 -10.81
N ALA A 114 -6.94 0.30 -9.70
CA ALA A 114 -7.00 0.91 -8.37
C ALA A 114 -6.25 0.11 -7.32
N CYS A 115 -5.41 0.83 -6.57
CA CYS A 115 -4.82 0.33 -5.35
C CYS A 115 -5.85 0.42 -4.21
N PRO A 116 -6.23 -0.70 -3.56
CA PRO A 116 -7.18 -0.68 -2.45
C PRO A 116 -6.75 0.26 -1.31
N LEU A 117 -5.46 0.28 -0.97
CA LEU A 117 -4.90 1.22 0.01
C LEU A 117 -5.02 2.68 -0.45
N GLY A 118 -4.78 2.97 -1.73
CA GLY A 118 -4.94 4.30 -2.32
C GLY A 118 -6.39 4.79 -2.28
N SER A 119 -7.35 3.93 -2.60
CA SER A 119 -8.78 4.25 -2.51
C SER A 119 -9.20 4.56 -1.08
N MET A 120 -8.78 3.74 -0.11
CA MET A 120 -9.02 4.02 1.31
C MET A 120 -8.38 5.34 1.74
N ALA A 121 -7.16 5.61 1.31
CA ALA A 121 -6.47 6.86 1.62
C ALA A 121 -7.22 8.09 1.07
N ALA A 122 -7.74 8.00 -0.16
CA ALA A 122 -8.49 9.08 -0.78
C ALA A 122 -9.81 9.39 -0.05
N GLU A 123 -10.47 8.36 0.50
CA GLU A 123 -11.69 8.47 1.29
C GLU A 123 -11.41 9.01 2.71
N LEU A 124 -10.34 8.54 3.34
CA LEU A 124 -10.03 8.78 4.76
C LEU A 124 -9.07 9.96 5.02
N LYS A 125 -8.56 10.63 3.98
CA LYS A 125 -7.53 11.69 4.09
C LYS A 125 -7.84 12.87 5.02
N ASN A 126 -9.12 13.07 5.37
CA ASN A 126 -9.56 14.17 6.24
C ASN A 126 -9.93 13.70 7.65
N ASP A 127 -9.77 12.41 7.95
CA ASP A 127 -10.09 11.84 9.25
C ASP A 127 -8.80 11.52 10.02
N GLU A 128 -8.55 12.30 11.06
CA GLU A 128 -7.33 12.22 11.87
C GLU A 128 -7.13 10.85 12.53
N ALA A 129 -8.20 10.08 12.74
CA ALA A 129 -8.13 8.74 13.33
C ALA A 129 -7.35 7.73 12.45
N PHE A 130 -7.30 7.96 11.13
CA PHE A 130 -6.69 7.05 10.15
C PHE A 130 -5.35 7.52 9.60
N ILE A 131 -5.04 8.82 9.72
CA ILE A 131 -3.79 9.40 9.20
C ILE A 131 -2.53 8.65 9.69
N PRO A 132 -2.38 8.27 10.98
CA PRO A 132 -1.18 7.56 11.43
C PRO A 132 -0.98 6.21 10.72
N SER A 133 -2.04 5.41 10.58
CA SER A 133 -1.98 4.09 9.95
C SER A 133 -1.75 4.18 8.45
N LEU A 134 -2.42 5.11 7.77
CA LEU A 134 -2.19 5.37 6.34
C LEU A 134 -0.76 5.83 6.09
N ARG A 135 -0.23 6.75 6.92
CA ARG A 135 1.15 7.20 6.84
C ARG A 135 2.12 6.03 7.01
N ALA A 136 1.92 5.20 8.03
CA ALA A 136 2.78 4.04 8.27
C ALA A 136 2.77 3.06 7.07
N ALA A 137 1.58 2.78 6.50
CA ALA A 137 1.44 1.91 5.34
C ALA A 137 2.19 2.44 4.11
N PHE A 138 2.03 3.72 3.76
CA PHE A 138 2.76 4.32 2.64
C PHE A 138 4.26 4.44 2.91
N SER A 139 4.66 4.81 4.14
CA SER A 139 6.08 4.89 4.50
C SER A 139 6.77 3.53 4.38
N ARG A 140 6.12 2.44 4.80
CA ARG A 140 6.65 1.08 4.62
C ARG A 140 6.84 0.71 3.15
N TRP A 141 5.93 1.14 2.28
CA TRP A 141 6.06 0.92 0.83
C TRP A 141 7.23 1.73 0.25
N GLU A 142 7.33 3.00 0.64
CA GLU A 142 8.40 3.91 0.23
C GLU A 142 9.78 3.43 0.71
N GLU A 143 9.87 2.88 1.92
CA GLU A 143 11.10 2.38 2.53
C GLU A 143 11.76 1.29 1.69
N LEU A 144 10.99 0.32 1.19
CA LEU A 144 11.53 -0.76 0.33
C LEU A 144 12.16 -0.22 -0.96
N LEU A 145 11.53 0.77 -1.60
CA LEU A 145 12.10 1.44 -2.76
C LEU A 145 13.33 2.27 -2.37
N ALA A 146 13.27 2.98 -1.25
CA ALA A 146 14.37 3.81 -0.77
C ALA A 146 15.61 2.97 -0.42
N GLU A 147 15.45 1.77 0.14
CA GLU A 147 16.54 0.83 0.43
C GLU A 147 17.25 0.33 -0.84
N GLY A 148 16.48 -0.01 -1.88
CA GLY A 148 17.06 -0.37 -3.18
C GLY A 148 17.82 0.79 -3.83
N LEU A 149 17.22 1.99 -3.82
CA LEU A 149 17.87 3.21 -4.31
C LEU A 149 19.11 3.60 -3.48
N GLN A 150 19.09 3.38 -2.17
CA GLN A 150 20.24 3.54 -1.29
C GLN A 150 21.37 2.59 -1.72
N THR A 151 21.05 1.32 -1.95
CA THR A 151 22.01 0.31 -2.43
C THR A 151 22.63 0.72 -3.77
N MET A 152 21.84 1.27 -4.70
CA MET A 152 22.35 1.81 -5.97
C MET A 152 23.31 2.99 -5.75
N ARG A 153 22.99 3.89 -4.80
CA ARG A 153 23.86 5.02 -4.43
C ARG A 153 25.18 4.54 -3.83
N ASP A 154 25.14 3.56 -2.94
CA ASP A 154 26.33 3.00 -2.28
C ASP A 154 27.26 2.28 -3.28
N ARG A 155 26.68 1.68 -4.33
CA ARG A 155 27.41 1.09 -5.47
C ARG A 155 27.90 2.12 -6.50
N GLY A 156 27.68 3.41 -6.27
CA GLY A 156 28.07 4.47 -7.19
C GLY A 156 27.25 4.51 -8.49
N GLN A 157 26.07 3.90 -8.55
CA GLN A 157 25.18 3.97 -9.71
C GLN A 157 24.34 5.25 -9.70
N LEU A 158 24.09 5.81 -8.51
CA LEU A 158 23.47 7.13 -8.32
C LEU A 158 24.50 8.11 -7.76
N ARG A 159 24.34 9.40 -8.07
CA ARG A 159 25.13 10.49 -7.50
C ARG A 159 25.02 10.50 -5.98
N ARG A 160 26.09 10.89 -5.29
CA ARG A 160 26.09 11.04 -3.82
C ARG A 160 25.05 12.02 -3.29
N THR A 161 24.66 13.00 -4.12
CA THR A 161 23.62 14.00 -3.83
C THR A 161 22.20 13.50 -4.14
N ALA A 162 22.03 12.29 -4.68
CA ALA A 162 20.71 11.69 -4.83
C ALA A 162 20.12 11.41 -3.43
N GLU A 163 18.82 11.67 -3.28
CA GLU A 163 18.08 11.52 -2.02
C GLU A 163 17.10 10.33 -2.16
N PRO A 164 17.48 9.08 -1.78
CA PRO A 164 16.68 7.88 -2.02
C PRO A 164 15.24 7.98 -1.51
N GLN A 165 15.03 8.53 -0.32
CA GLN A 165 13.70 8.71 0.27
C GLN A 165 12.85 9.74 -0.50
N ARG A 166 13.45 10.75 -1.14
CA ARG A 166 12.70 11.69 -2.00
C ARG A 166 12.29 11.00 -3.31
N LEU A 167 13.21 10.25 -3.90
CA LEU A 167 12.98 9.52 -5.15
C LEU A 167 11.92 8.41 -4.97
N ALA A 168 11.98 7.65 -3.87
CA ALA A 168 10.98 6.64 -3.53
C ALA A 168 9.58 7.25 -3.37
N ARG A 169 9.46 8.36 -2.65
CA ARG A 169 8.20 9.12 -2.53
C ARG A 169 7.65 9.56 -3.89
N SER A 170 8.52 10.05 -4.78
CA SER A 170 8.11 10.42 -6.14
C SER A 170 7.61 9.23 -6.95
N LEU A 171 8.23 8.05 -6.81
CA LEU A 171 7.77 6.82 -7.46
C LEU A 171 6.39 6.38 -6.95
N ILE A 172 6.18 6.36 -5.63
CA ILE A 172 4.87 6.01 -5.04
C ILE A 172 3.80 7.03 -5.41
N ALA A 173 4.11 8.32 -5.39
CA ALA A 173 3.17 9.37 -5.82
C ALA A 173 2.77 9.21 -7.29
N ALA A 174 3.74 8.95 -8.18
CA ALA A 174 3.47 8.73 -9.60
C ALA A 174 2.66 7.45 -9.83
N LEU A 175 2.93 6.38 -9.09
CA LEU A 175 2.15 5.15 -9.10
C LEU A 175 0.69 5.41 -8.70
N GLN A 176 0.46 6.04 -7.54
CA GLN A 176 -0.89 6.30 -7.04
C GLN A 176 -1.69 7.24 -7.95
N GLY A 177 -1.08 8.33 -8.42
CA GLY A 177 -1.69 9.25 -9.38
C GLY A 177 -1.94 8.61 -10.74
N GLY A 178 -0.98 7.82 -11.22
CA GLY A 178 -1.08 7.08 -12.48
C GLY A 178 -2.22 6.07 -12.48
N MET A 179 -2.41 5.31 -11.38
CA MET A 179 -3.54 4.39 -11.24
C MET A 179 -4.88 5.12 -11.24
N LEU A 180 -4.97 6.22 -10.49
CA LEU A 180 -6.19 7.04 -10.43
C LEU A 180 -6.60 7.55 -11.83
N LEU A 181 -5.66 8.12 -12.58
CA LEU A 181 -5.96 8.66 -13.91
C LEU A 181 -6.17 7.54 -14.94
N ALA A 182 -5.38 6.46 -14.90
CA ALA A 182 -5.61 5.29 -15.73
C ALA A 182 -7.03 4.72 -15.56
N ARG A 183 -7.55 4.72 -14.32
CA ARG A 183 -8.94 4.31 -14.03
C ARG A 183 -9.98 5.21 -14.70
N ILE A 184 -9.78 6.53 -14.63
CA ILE A 184 -10.72 7.51 -15.19
C ILE A 184 -10.77 7.40 -16.71
N HIS A 185 -9.61 7.20 -17.34
CA HIS A 185 -9.49 7.13 -18.78
C HIS A 185 -9.73 5.72 -19.36
N GLY A 186 -9.68 4.68 -18.53
CA GLY A 186 -9.70 3.29 -18.99
C GLY A 186 -8.43 2.91 -19.76
N ASP A 187 -7.30 3.53 -19.45
CA ASP A 187 -6.04 3.38 -20.21
C ASP A 187 -4.84 3.16 -19.28
N VAL A 188 -4.29 1.93 -19.32
CA VAL A 188 -3.11 1.55 -18.54
C VAL A 188 -1.84 2.29 -18.97
N GLN A 189 -1.79 2.86 -20.18
CA GLN A 189 -0.63 3.62 -20.63
C GLN A 189 -0.40 4.86 -19.77
N ILE A 190 -1.44 5.47 -19.21
CA ILE A 190 -1.30 6.60 -18.28
C ILE A 190 -0.51 6.21 -17.03
N LEU A 191 -0.75 5.00 -16.49
CA LEU A 191 0.03 4.46 -15.38
C LEU A 191 1.48 4.23 -15.80
N ARG A 192 1.69 3.62 -16.97
CA ARG A 192 3.03 3.37 -17.51
C ARG A 192 3.81 4.67 -17.67
N ASP A 193 3.24 5.67 -18.32
CA ASP A 193 3.87 6.97 -18.57
C ASP A 193 4.20 7.71 -17.26
N SER A 194 3.31 7.61 -16.26
CA SER A 194 3.53 8.20 -14.94
C SER A 194 4.74 7.57 -14.23
N ILE A 195 4.83 6.23 -14.24
CA ILE A 195 5.97 5.52 -13.63
C ILE A 195 7.25 5.79 -14.43
N ASP A 196 7.18 5.79 -15.75
CA ASP A 196 8.33 6.02 -16.64
C ASP A 196 8.88 7.44 -16.45
N GLY A 197 8.02 8.44 -16.29
CA GLY A 197 8.42 9.80 -15.92
C GLY A 197 9.13 9.87 -14.57
N ALA A 198 8.61 9.18 -13.55
CA ALA A 198 9.27 9.11 -12.24
C ALA A 198 10.61 8.36 -12.31
N LEU A 199 10.72 7.28 -13.10
CA LEU A 199 11.98 6.59 -13.35
C LEU A 199 12.97 7.45 -14.12
N ALA A 200 12.51 8.31 -15.04
CA ALA A 200 13.36 9.28 -15.73
C ALA A 200 13.96 10.30 -14.74
N VAL A 201 13.20 10.72 -13.72
CA VAL A 201 13.74 11.52 -12.61
C VAL A 201 14.83 10.75 -11.87
N VAL A 202 14.61 9.48 -11.49
CA VAL A 202 15.67 8.65 -10.87
C VAL A 202 16.91 8.56 -11.76
N ARG A 203 16.72 8.35 -13.08
CA ARG A 203 17.79 8.29 -14.07
C ARG A 203 18.59 9.58 -14.18
N SER A 204 17.96 10.74 -14.02
CA SER A 204 18.66 12.02 -13.99
C SER A 204 19.67 12.11 -12.83
N HIS A 205 19.53 11.27 -11.81
CA HIS A 205 20.48 11.13 -10.71
C HIS A 205 21.55 10.07 -10.92
N ALA A 206 21.65 9.43 -12.10
CA ALA A 206 22.73 8.49 -12.41
C ALA A 206 24.11 9.13 -12.22
N ALA A 207 25.05 8.38 -11.65
CA ALA A 207 26.43 8.82 -11.59
C ALA A 207 27.02 8.87 -13.00
N THR A 208 27.74 9.94 -13.33
CA THR A 208 28.53 10.01 -14.55
C THR A 208 29.61 8.94 -14.47
N LYS A 209 29.80 8.13 -15.52
CA LYS A 209 30.99 7.28 -15.60
C LYS A 209 32.20 8.21 -15.64
N SER A 210 33.06 8.14 -14.62
CA SER A 210 34.42 8.68 -14.68
C SER A 210 35.24 7.97 -15.74
#